data_AF-A0A8T7F920-F1
#
_entry.id   AF-A0A8T7F920-F1
#
_cell.length_a   1.000
_cell.length_b   1.000
_cell.length_c   1.000
_cell.angle_alpha   90.00
_cell.angle_beta   90.00
_cell.angle_gamma   90.00
#
_symmetry.space_group_name_H-M   'P 1'
#
loop_
_entity.id
_entity.type
_entity.pdbx_description
1 polymer ?
#
loop_
_entity_poly.entity_id
_entity_poly.type
_entity_poly.pdbx_seq_one_letter_code
_entity_poly.pdbx_strand_id
1 'polypeptide(L)' 'MLRAVEAIIDERGNVRLLEEIVLPSSRRAIVTILEETPLIEEITLLSEAALAEDWNRPEEDEAWSYLQPPQ' A
#
# COMPACT_ATOMS: atom_id res chain seq x y z
N MET A 1 12.45 1.90 -16.33
CA MET A 1 11.97 1.63 -14.96
C MET A 1 10.61 2.28 -14.78
N LEU A 2 9.68 1.59 -14.12
CA LEU A 2 8.40 2.14 -13.71
C LEU A 2 8.64 3.00 -12.46
N ARG A 3 8.09 4.22 -12.42
CA ARG A 3 8.12 5.11 -11.25
C ARG A 3 6.69 5.50 -10.95
N ALA A 4 6.25 5.27 -9.72
CA ALA A 4 5.03 5.85 -9.19
C ALA A 4 5.38 7.23 -8.63
N VAL A 5 4.53 8.22 -8.88
CA VAL A 5 4.71 9.58 -8.38
C VAL A 5 3.39 10.04 -7.80
N GLU A 6 3.43 10.66 -6.63
CA GLU A 6 2.25 11.19 -5.98
C GLU A 6 1.78 12.49 -6.64
N ALA A 7 0.46 12.61 -6.76
CA ALA A 7 -0.20 13.74 -7.36
C ALA A 7 -1.56 13.97 -6.69
N ILE A 8 -2.01 15.21 -6.71
CA ILE A 8 -3.36 15.57 -6.32
C ILE A 8 -4.19 15.76 -7.58
N ILE A 9 -5.39 15.18 -7.59
CA ILE A 9 -6.39 15.37 -8.63
C ILE A 9 -7.48 16.27 -8.04
N ASP A 10 -7.71 17.43 -8.65
CA ASP A 10 -8.77 18.33 -8.19
C ASP A 10 -10.15 17.90 -8.72
N GLU A 11 -11.21 18.56 -8.23
CA GLU A 11 -12.60 18.30 -8.62
C GLU A 11 -12.88 18.47 -10.12
N ARG A 12 -12.00 19.15 -10.85
CA ARG A 12 -12.12 19.37 -12.30
C ARG A 12 -11.29 18.35 -13.09
N GLY A 13 -10.60 17.43 -12.41
CA GLY A 13 -9.74 16.41 -13.01
C GLY A 13 -8.34 16.91 -13.37
N ASN A 14 -7.92 18.09 -12.90
CA ASN A 14 -6.56 18.54 -13.13
C ASN A 14 -5.60 17.78 -12.21
N VAL A 15 -4.55 17.20 -12.81
CA VAL A 15 -3.52 16.46 -12.09
C VAL A 15 -2.35 17.39 -11.78
N ARG A 16 -2.03 17.57 -10.50
CA ARG A 16 -0.86 18.31 -10.04
C ARG A 16 0.11 17.36 -9.33
N LEU A 17 1.28 17.18 -9.92
CA LEU A 17 2.36 16.39 -9.33
C LEU A 17 2.86 17.07 -8.05
N LEU A 18 3.12 16.28 -7.00
CA LEU A 18 3.68 16.80 -5.74
C LEU A 18 5.20 17.00 -5.78
N GLU A 19 5.86 16.35 -6.75
CA GLU A 19 7.28 16.50 -7.01
C GLU A 19 7.52 16.84 -8.49
N GLU A 20 8.64 17.51 -8.76
CA GLU A 20 9.07 17.77 -10.12
C GLU A 20 9.61 16.50 -10.77
N ILE A 21 9.12 16.18 -11.97
CA ILE A 21 9.59 15.03 -12.74
C ILE A 21 10.26 15.54 -14.02
N VAL A 22 11.56 15.28 -14.12
CA VAL A 22 12.31 15.47 -15.37
C VAL A 22 12.33 14.15 -16.14
N LEU A 23 11.73 14.15 -17.34
CA LEU A 23 11.77 13.02 -18.26
C LEU A 23 12.62 13.39 -19.49
N PRO A 24 13.47 12.48 -20.00
CA PRO A 24 14.32 12.77 -21.15
C PRO A 24 13.53 12.92 -22.46
N SER A 25 12.26 12.49 -22.48
CA SER A 25 11.34 12.62 -23.61
C SER A 25 9.89 12.48 -23.14
N SER A 26 8.93 12.87 -23.97
CA SER A 26 7.51 12.66 -23.70
C SER A 26 7.17 11.19 -23.55
N ARG A 27 6.43 10.84 -22.49
CA ARG A 27 6.04 9.46 -22.18
C ARG A 27 4.57 9.40 -21.80
N ARG A 28 3.94 8.25 -22.04
CA ARG A 28 2.60 7.95 -21.53
C ARG A 28 2.70 7.69 -20.02
N ALA A 29 1.73 8.19 -19.28
CA ALA A 29 1.55 7.94 -17.86
C ALA A 29 0.25 7.17 -17.61
N ILE A 30 0.20 6.44 -16.50
CA ILE A 30 -1.02 5.82 -15.98
C ILE A 30 -1.36 6.59 -14.71
N VAL A 31 -2.62 7.01 -14.58
CA VAL A 31 -3.14 7.67 -13.39
C VAL A 31 -3.98 6.66 -12.64
N THR A 32 -3.62 6.41 -11.38
CA THR A 32 -4.39 5.58 -10.46
C THR A 32 -5.03 6.51 -9.44
N ILE A 33 -6.36 6.49 -9.35
CA ILE A 33 -7.12 7.25 -8.36
C ILE A 33 -7.25 6.37 -7.13
N LEU A 34 -6.75 6.85 -5.99
CA LEU A 34 -6.94 6.19 -4.71
C LEU A 34 -8.25 6.71 -4.12
N GLU A 35 -9.17 5.81 -3.81
CA GLU A 35 -10.36 6.16 -3.04
C GLU A 35 -9.93 6.47 -1.60
N GLU A 36 -10.39 7.59 -1.03
CA GLU A 36 -10.28 7.81 0.41
C GLU A 36 -11.19 6.81 1.10
N THR A 37 -10.66 5.64 1.43
CA THR A 37 -11.34 4.70 2.30
C THR A 37 -11.59 5.41 3.63
N PRO A 38 -12.82 5.37 4.18
CA PRO A 38 -13.05 5.86 5.53
C PRO A 38 -12.05 5.16 6.45
N LEU A 39 -11.30 6.00 7.17
CA LEU A 39 -10.27 5.71 8.16
C LEU A 39 -10.01 4.21 8.40
N ILE A 40 -8.86 3.78 7.92
CA ILE A 40 -8.22 2.45 8.08
C ILE A 40 -8.37 1.85 9.49
N GLU A 41 -8.61 2.66 10.52
CA GLU A 41 -8.87 2.22 11.90
C GLU A 41 -9.98 1.17 12.01
N GLU A 42 -11.12 1.32 11.31
CA GLU A 42 -12.25 0.39 11.50
C GLU A 42 -12.01 -0.97 10.81
N ILE A 43 -11.36 -0.97 9.65
CA ILE A 43 -11.05 -2.20 8.90
C ILE A 43 -9.85 -2.93 9.52
N THR A 44 -8.84 -2.22 10.03
CA THR A 44 -7.70 -2.82 10.72
C THR A 44 -8.12 -3.48 12.03
N LEU A 45 -8.97 -2.83 12.85
CA LEU A 45 -9.43 -3.39 14.12
C LEU A 45 -10.27 -4.66 13.93
N LEU A 46 -11.15 -4.67 12.92
CA LEU A 46 -11.99 -5.83 12.60
C LEU A 46 -11.18 -6.99 11.99
N SER A 47 -10.19 -6.67 11.15
CA SER A 47 -9.35 -7.68 10.50
C SER A 47 -8.32 -8.28 11.46
N GLU A 48 -7.75 -7.49 12.37
CA GLU A 48 -6.85 -7.97 13.41
C GLU A 48 -7.56 -8.98 14.33
N ALA A 49 -8.75 -8.64 14.84
CA ALA A 49 -9.51 -9.54 15.70
C ALA A 49 -9.89 -10.85 14.98
N ALA A 50 -10.29 -10.78 13.71
CA ALA A 50 -10.66 -11.96 12.92
C ALA A 50 -9.47 -12.86 12.57
N LEU A 51 -8.28 -12.29 12.33
CA LEU A 51 -7.07 -13.05 11.99
C LEU A 51 -6.35 -13.57 13.24
N ALA A 52 -6.47 -12.89 14.38
CA ALA A 52 -5.84 -13.27 15.63
C ALA A 52 -6.30 -14.64 16.17
N GLU A 53 -7.52 -15.09 15.83
CA GLU A 53 -8.04 -16.38 16.28
C GLU A 53 -7.28 -17.58 15.67
N ASP A 54 -6.83 -17.47 14.42
CA ASP A 54 -6.13 -18.56 13.71
C ASP A 54 -4.61 -18.32 13.67
N TRP A 55 -4.16 -17.07 13.67
CA TRP A 55 -2.74 -16.68 13.54
C TRP A 55 -1.93 -16.73 14.84
N ASN A 56 -2.55 -16.50 16.01
CA ASN A 56 -1.84 -16.54 17.31
C ASN A 56 -1.73 -17.96 17.90
N ARG A 57 -1.82 -18.97 17.06
CA ARG A 57 -1.73 -20.36 17.48
C ARG A 57 -0.26 -20.75 17.65
N PRO A 58 0.13 -21.44 18.73
CA PRO A 58 1.52 -21.81 18.98
C PRO A 58 2.12 -22.68 17.87
N GLU A 59 1.28 -23.39 17.11
CA GLU A 59 1.68 -24.15 15.93
C GLU A 59 2.21 -23.27 14.78
N GLU A 60 1.69 -22.04 14.65
CA GLU A 60 2.19 -21.08 13.65
C GLU A 60 3.56 -20.54 14.08
N ASP A 61 3.74 -20.15 15.34
CA ASP A 61 5.02 -19.67 15.88
C ASP A 61 6.16 -20.69 15.64
N GLU A 62 5.85 -21.99 15.80
CA GLU A 62 6.77 -23.07 15.47
C GLU A 62 7.10 -23.11 13.97
N ALA A 63 6.09 -22.98 13.10
CA ALA A 63 6.28 -22.95 11.64
C ALA A 63 7.13 -21.74 11.19
N TRP A 64 6.93 -20.56 11.78
CA TRP A 64 7.70 -19.35 11.48
C TRP A 64 9.15 -19.43 11.95
N SER A 65 9.42 -20.19 13.04
CA SER A 65 10.78 -20.37 13.57
C SER A 65 11.75 -21.00 12.56
N TYR A 66 11.24 -21.85 11.67
CA TYR A 66 12.05 -22.53 10.63
C TYR A 66 12.38 -21.63 9.43
N LEU A 67 11.74 -20.46 9.31
CA LEU A 67 11.93 -19.52 8.20
C LEU A 67 12.90 -18.39 8.52
N GLN A 68 13.46 -18.34 9.73
CA GLN A 68 14.44 -17.32 10.07
C GLN A 68 15.76 -17.56 9.32
N PRO A 69 16.35 -16.53 8.69
CA PRO A 69 17.65 -16.65 8.06
C PRO A 69 18.70 -17.02 9.12
N PRO A 70 19.73 -17.81 8.77
CA PRO A 70 20.85 -18.06 9.67
C PRO A 70 21.51 -16.72 10.01
N GLN A 71 21.79 -16.50 11.29
CA GLN A 71 22.56 -15.34 11.78
C GLN A 71 23.95 -15.30 11.18
#